data_AF-A0A7R9DBC7-F1
#
_entry.id   AF-A0A7R9DBC7-F1
#
_cell.length_a   1.000
_cell.length_b   1.000
_cell.length_c   1.000
_cell.angle_alpha   90.00
_cell.angle_beta   90.00
_cell.angle_gamma   90.00
#
_symmetry.space_group_name_H-M   'P 1'
#
loop_
_entity.id
_entity.type
_entity.pdbx_description
1 polymer ?
#
loop_
_entity_poly.entity_id
_entity_poly.type
_entity_poly.pdbx_seq_one_letter_code
_entity_poly.pdbx_strand_id
1 'polypeptide(L)' 'LPNGHINFEKFWQLAKQVTEFITWKQVVCPFEKNTKVITFLQATLALASFECEPPDNNLEKERYKTLKAELSS' A
#
# COMPACT_ATOMS: atom_id res chain seq x y z
N LEU A 1 33.85 2.90 1.90
CA LEU A 1 34.68 2.97 0.68
C LEU A 1 35.80 1.92 0.81
N PRO A 2 36.42 1.42 -0.27
CA PRO A 2 37.48 0.38 -0.18
C PRO A 2 38.65 0.74 0.76
N ASN A 3 38.78 2.02 1.11
CA ASN A 3 39.72 2.59 2.08
C ASN A 3 39.15 2.76 3.51
N GLY A 4 38.02 2.12 3.85
CA GLY A 4 37.40 2.20 5.18
C GLY A 4 36.69 3.52 5.50
N HIS A 5 36.75 4.52 4.62
CA HIS A 5 36.11 5.82 4.87
C HIS A 5 34.59 5.74 4.71
N ILE A 6 33.89 6.41 5.61
CA ILE A 6 32.45 6.66 5.56
C ILE A 6 32.17 7.73 4.50
N ASN A 7 31.21 7.48 3.61
CA ASN A 7 30.80 8.46 2.60
C ASN A 7 29.67 9.32 3.16
N PHE A 8 30.03 10.40 3.84
CA PHE A 8 29.07 11.33 4.46
C PHE A 8 28.10 11.94 3.44
N GLU A 9 28.53 12.19 2.21
CA GLU A 9 27.66 12.75 1.16
C GLU A 9 26.50 11.81 0.84
N LYS A 10 26.75 10.50 0.71
CA LYS A 10 25.69 9.52 0.47
C LYS A 10 24.71 9.42 1.64
N PHE A 11 25.21 9.46 2.88
CA PHE A 11 24.35 9.45 4.06
C PHE A 11 23.53 10.73 4.17
N TRP A 12 24.13 11.87 3.83
CA TRP A 12 23.45 13.17 3.83
C TRP A 12 22.32 13.22 2.79
N GLN A 13 22.55 12.68 1.59
CA GLN A 13 21.51 12.59 0.56
C GLN A 13 20.35 11.69 1.00
N LEU A 14 20.65 10.53 1.60
CA LEU A 14 19.61 9.67 2.17
C LEU A 14 18.87 10.36 3.31
N ALA A 15 19.58 11.07 4.20
CA ALA A 15 18.97 11.80 5.31
C ALA A 15 17.95 12.83 4.80
N LYS A 16 18.29 13.59 3.75
CA LYS A 16 17.35 14.53 3.12
C LYS A 16 16.08 13.84 2.61
N GLN A 17 16.21 12.74 1.88
CA GLN A 17 15.06 11.99 1.35
C GLN A 17 14.18 11.45 2.48
N VAL A 18 14.79 10.92 3.54
CA VAL A 18 14.05 10.42 4.70
C VAL A 18 13.37 11.56 5.46
N THR A 19 14.00 12.73 5.56
CA THR A 19 13.38 13.91 6.19
C THR A 19 12.13 14.34 5.44
N GLU A 20 12.18 14.45 4.10
CA GLU A 20 11.02 14.79 3.28
C GLU A 20 9.88 13.78 3.49
N PHE A 21 10.20 12.48 3.50
CA PHE A 21 9.21 11.44 3.78
C PHE A 21 8.58 11.58 5.17
N ILE A 22 9.38 11.85 6.21
CA ILE A 22 8.88 12.05 7.58
C ILE A 22 7.95 13.26 7.65
N THR A 23 8.33 14.37 7.00
CA THR A 23 7.51 15.59 6.95
C THR A 23 6.13 15.28 6.37
N TRP A 24 6.07 14.59 5.23
CA TRP A 24 4.79 14.23 4.60
C TRP A 24 3.99 13.21 5.41
N LYS A 25 4.65 12.25 6.06
CA LYS A 25 3.98 11.26 6.92
C LYS A 25 3.28 11.90 8.12
N GLN A 26 3.80 13.01 8.64
CA GLN A 26 3.22 13.72 9.78
C GLN A 26 2.02 14.59 9.41
N VAL A 27 1.79 14.84 8.12
CA VAL A 27 0.62 15.59 7.66
C VAL A 27 -0.64 14.81 7.99
N VAL A 28 -1.54 15.43 8.75
CA VAL A 28 -2.83 14.84 9.13
C VAL A 28 -3.85 15.12 8.04
N CYS A 29 -4.59 14.09 7.62
CA CYS A 29 -5.73 14.26 6.73
C CYS A 29 -6.84 15.02 7.49
N PRO A 30 -7.32 16.18 6.99
CA PRO A 30 -8.35 16.96 7.68
C PRO A 30 -9.74 16.35 7.57
N PHE A 31 -9.90 15.27 6.81
CA PHE A 31 -11.17 14.58 6.59
C PHE A 31 -11.28 13.34 7.47
N GLU A 32 -12.49 13.04 7.91
CA GLU A 32 -12.77 11.83 8.65
C GLU A 32 -12.52 10.58 7.79
N LYS A 33 -11.91 9.57 8.41
CA LYS A 33 -11.69 8.28 7.77
C LYS A 33 -13.01 7.51 7.68
N ASN A 34 -13.54 7.39 6.46
CA ASN A 34 -14.67 6.51 6.21
C ASN A 34 -14.19 5.09 5.86
N THR A 35 -14.11 4.23 6.89
CA THR A 35 -13.68 2.84 6.71
C THR A 35 -14.53 2.08 5.72
N LYS A 36 -15.85 2.31 5.66
CA LYS A 36 -16.75 1.62 4.72
C LYS A 36 -16.39 1.93 3.27
N VAL A 37 -16.15 3.21 2.96
CA VAL A 37 -15.75 3.66 1.62
C VAL A 37 -14.38 3.08 1.24
N ILE A 38 -13.42 3.09 2.16
CA ILE A 38 -12.09 2.51 1.92
C ILE A 38 -12.19 1.01 1.64
N THR A 39 -12.90 0.27 2.48
CA THR A 39 -13.12 -1.18 2.30
C THR A 39 -13.83 -1.47 0.98
N PHE A 40 -14.87 -0.70 0.64
CA PHE A 40 -15.58 -0.84 -0.62
C PHE A 40 -14.66 -0.61 -1.84
N LEU A 41 -13.87 0.47 -1.84
CA LEU A 41 -12.91 0.75 -2.92
C LEU A 41 -11.85 -0.33 -3.07
N GLN A 42 -11.31 -0.81 -1.95
CA GLN A 42 -10.31 -1.89 -1.96
C GLN A 42 -10.90 -3.20 -2.46
N ALA A 43 -12.11 -3.57 -2.01
CA ALA A 43 -12.77 -4.80 -2.41
C ALA A 43 -13.20 -4.78 -3.88
N THR A 44 -13.76 -3.67 -4.36
CA THR A 44 -14.16 -3.50 -5.77
C THR A 44 -12.96 -3.55 -6.71
N LEU A 45 -11.86 -2.88 -6.38
CA LEU A 45 -10.64 -2.94 -7.17
C LEU A 45 -10.04 -4.36 -7.20
N ALA A 46 -10.00 -5.04 -6.06
CA ALA A 46 -9.52 -6.42 -6.00
C ALA A 46 -10.41 -7.37 -6.82
N LEU A 47 -11.74 -7.19 -6.79
CA LEU A 47 -12.65 -7.99 -7.59
C LEU A 47 -12.45 -7.75 -9.09
N ALA A 48 -12.34 -6.49 -9.50
CA ALA A 48 -12.04 -6.13 -10.89
C ALA A 48 -10.70 -6.72 -11.36
N SER A 49 -9.69 -6.77 -10.49
CA SER A 49 -8.43 -7.44 -10.79
C SER A 49 -8.63 -8.94 -11.08
N PHE A 50 -9.46 -9.64 -10.30
CA PHE A 50 -9.76 -11.05 -10.53
C PHE A 50 -10.63 -11.33 -11.76
N GLU A 51 -11.40 -10.34 -12.21
CA GLU A 51 -12.14 -10.42 -13.49
C GLU A 51 -11.20 -10.31 -14.69
N CYS A 52 -10.12 -9.51 -14.58
CA CYS A 52 -9.07 -9.42 -15.60
C CYS A 52 -8.13 -10.64 -15.58
N GLU A 53 -7.73 -11.07 -14.39
CA GLU A 53 -6.79 -12.17 -14.15
C GLU A 53 -7.40 -13.15 -13.13
N PRO A 54 -7.98 -14.27 -13.60
CA PRO A 54 -8.64 -15.23 -12.72
C PRO A 54 -7.69 -15.84 -11.69
N PRO A 55 -8.21 -16.22 -10.50
CA PRO A 55 -7.38 -16.75 -9.42
C PRO A 55 -6.67 -18.05 -9.82
N ASP A 56 -5.35 -18.10 -9.63
CA ASP A 56 -4.51 -19.21 -10.11
C ASP A 56 -4.28 -20.31 -9.06
N ASN A 57 -4.53 -20.00 -7.79
CA ASN A 57 -4.25 -20.88 -6.66
C ASN A 57 -5.41 -20.90 -5.63
N ASN A 58 -5.35 -21.85 -4.69
CA ASN A 58 -6.41 -22.03 -3.70
C ASN A 58 -6.58 -20.83 -2.76
N LEU A 59 -5.49 -20.13 -2.42
CA LEU A 59 -5.54 -18.93 -1.57
C LEU A 59 -6.30 -17.80 -2.28
N GLU A 60 -6.04 -17.58 -3.56
CA GLU A 60 -6.71 -16.58 -4.36
C GLU A 60 -8.18 -16.92 -4.63
N LYS A 61 -8.50 -18.20 -4.84
CA LYS A 61 -9.89 -18.65 -4.97
C LYS A 61 -10.70 -18.36 -3.72
N GLU A 62 -10.16 -18.65 -2.53
CA GLU A 62 -10.81 -18.33 -1.26
C GLU A 62 -10.92 -16.81 -1.05
N ARG A 63 -9.88 -16.05 -1.40
CA ARG A 63 -9.92 -14.58 -1.33
C ARG A 63 -11.00 -13.99 -2.25
N TYR A 64 -11.09 -14.47 -3.49
CA TYR A 64 -12.11 -14.03 -4.45
C TYR A 64 -13.52 -14.35 -3.96
N LYS A 65 -13.73 -15.53 -3.37
CA LYS A 65 -15.01 -15.93 -2.77
C LYS A 65 -15.40 -15.01 -1.61
N THR A 66 -14.47 -14.71 -0.70
CA THR A 66 -14.70 -13.78 0.41
C THR A 66 -15.04 -12.38 -0.09
N LEU A 67 -14.29 -11.86 -1.06
CA LEU A 67 -14.53 -10.54 -1.66
C LEU A 67 -15.93 -10.44 -2.30
N LYS A 68 -16.39 -11.49 -2.99
CA LYS A 68 -17.76 -11.52 -3.52
C LYS A 68 -18.82 -11.43 -2.42
N ALA A 69 -18.62 -12.16 -1.32
CA ALA A 69 -19.54 -12.15 -0.19
C ALA A 69 -19.59 -10.76 0.48
N GLU A 70 -18.43 -10.12 0.67
CA GLU A 70 -18.30 -8.78 1.26
C GLU A 70 -19.03 -7.69 0.46
N LEU A 71 -19.05 -7.79 -0.88
CA LEU A 71 -19.72 -6.81 -1.75
C LEU A 71 -21.20 -7.13 -2.02
N SER A 72 -21.65 -8.36 -1.77
CA SER A 72 -23.06 -8.76 -1.88
C SER A 72 -23.90 -8.50 -0.62
N SER A 73 -23.25 -8.09 0.46
CA SER A 73 -23.85 -7.81 1.78
C SER A 73 -24.18 -6.33 1.94
#